data_AF-A0A428WVV3-F1
#
_entry.id   AF-A0A428WVV3-F1
#
_cell.length_a   1.000
_cell.length_b   1.000
_cell.length_c   1.000
_cell.angle_alpha   90.00
_cell.angle_beta   90.00
_cell.angle_gamma   90.00
#
_symmetry.space_group_name_H-M   'P 1'
#
loop_
_entity.id
_entity.type
_entity.pdbx_description
1 polymer ?
#
loop_
_entity_poly.entity_id
_entity_poly.type
_entity_poly.pdbx_seq_one_letter_code
_entity_poly.pdbx_strand_id
1 'polypeptide(L)'
;MISVPDVDPAGALGRLAGFRAEFHRCLTARADALFELADAVLCGDTPVRSLAELSLAGQHRRGHGAMYAALNRGRIDVDRLRTALSAVPVPRAADGRIVLAVDVTCWLRPEA
;
A
#
# COMPACT_ATOMS: atom_id res chain seq x y z
N MET A 1 7.00 -23.66 14.82
CA MET A 1 6.60 -23.39 13.42
C MET A 1 5.20 -22.80 13.46
N ILE A 2 5.04 -21.55 13.04
CA ILE A 2 3.72 -20.94 12.88
C ILE A 2 3.17 -21.45 11.56
N SER A 3 2.19 -22.35 11.61
CA SER A 3 1.44 -22.75 10.42
C SER A 3 0.60 -21.55 9.99
N VAL A 4 0.92 -20.98 8.84
CA VAL A 4 0.04 -20.01 8.17
C VAL A 4 -1.22 -20.79 7.75
N PRO A 5 -2.44 -20.31 8.03
CA PRO A 5 -3.65 -20.99 7.59
C PRO A 5 -3.63 -21.12 6.06
N ASP A 6 -4.09 -22.27 5.55
CA ASP A 6 -4.19 -22.53 4.12
C ASP A 6 -5.14 -21.48 3.50
N VAL A 7 -4.56 -20.54 2.76
CA VAL A 7 -5.30 -19.42 2.20
C VAL A 7 -5.89 -19.92 0.89
N ASP A 8 -7.23 -19.99 0.79
CA ASP A 8 -7.91 -20.13 -0.51
C ASP A 8 -7.35 -19.06 -1.48
N PRO A 9 -6.53 -19.46 -2.48
CA PRO A 9 -5.80 -18.50 -3.30
C PRO A 9 -6.76 -17.66 -4.15
N ALA A 10 -7.88 -18.25 -4.59
CA ALA A 10 -8.88 -17.56 -5.40
C ALA A 10 -9.62 -16.52 -4.55
N GLY A 11 -10.04 -16.89 -3.34
CA GLY A 11 -10.64 -15.96 -2.39
C GLY A 11 -9.67 -14.84 -1.97
N ALA A 12 -8.39 -15.13 -1.79
CA ALA A 12 -7.38 -14.11 -1.47
C ALA A 12 -7.13 -13.15 -2.61
N LEU A 13 -7.03 -13.64 -3.85
CA LEU A 13 -6.87 -12.80 -5.02
C LEU A 13 -8.09 -11.89 -5.22
N GLY A 14 -9.31 -12.41 -5.02
CA GLY A 14 -10.54 -11.63 -5.06
C GLY A 14 -10.57 -10.52 -4.00
N ARG A 15 -10.16 -10.81 -2.77
CA ARG A 15 -10.03 -9.80 -1.70
C ARG A 15 -8.98 -8.74 -2.05
N LEU A 16 -7.83 -9.15 -2.58
CA LEU A 16 -6.78 -8.21 -3.02
C LEU A 16 -7.28 -7.32 -4.15
N ALA A 17 -7.95 -7.88 -5.16
CA ALA A 17 -8.53 -7.11 -6.26
C ALA A 17 -9.57 -6.09 -5.76
N GLY A 18 -10.44 -6.50 -4.85
CA GLY A 18 -11.41 -5.60 -4.21
C GLY A 18 -10.74 -4.47 -3.41
N PHE A 19 -9.73 -4.81 -2.61
CA PHE A 19 -8.95 -3.81 -1.87
C PHE A 19 -8.24 -2.83 -2.81
N ARG A 20 -7.62 -3.31 -3.89
CA ARG A 20 -6.93 -2.46 -4.88
C ARG A 20 -7.91 -1.49 -5.56
N ALA A 21 -9.10 -1.95 -5.92
CA ALA A 21 -10.15 -1.08 -6.47
C ALA A 21 -10.56 -0.01 -5.45
N GLU A 22 -10.74 -0.37 -4.18
CA GLU A 22 -11.08 0.61 -3.14
C GLU A 22 -9.94 1.60 -2.84
N PHE A 23 -8.70 1.11 -2.79
CA PHE A 23 -7.51 1.94 -2.66
C PHE A 23 -7.43 2.97 -3.78
N HIS A 24 -7.63 2.58 -5.05
CA HIS A 24 -7.65 3.51 -6.18
C HIS A 24 -8.74 4.58 -6.02
N ARG A 25 -9.94 4.20 -5.54
CA ARG A 25 -11.02 5.15 -5.24
C ARG A 25 -10.70 6.13 -4.10
N CYS A 26 -9.74 5.83 -3.24
CA CYS A 26 -9.26 6.76 -2.22
C CYS A 26 -8.34 7.85 -2.81
N LEU A 27 -7.79 7.66 -4.00
CA LEU A 27 -6.85 8.59 -4.62
C LEU A 27 -7.62 9.65 -5.42
N THR A 28 -7.90 10.79 -4.80
CA THR A 28 -8.79 11.82 -5.37
C THR A 28 -8.11 12.76 -6.37
N ALA A 29 -6.76 12.74 -6.44
CA ALA A 29 -6.01 13.43 -7.49
C ALA A 29 -4.74 12.64 -7.87
N ARG A 30 -4.40 12.63 -9.17
CA ARG A 30 -3.26 11.88 -9.73
C ARG A 30 -3.33 10.37 -9.43
N ALA A 31 -4.56 9.83 -9.37
CA ALA A 31 -4.87 8.48 -8.91
C ALA A 31 -3.97 7.40 -9.51
N ASP A 32 -3.92 7.30 -10.83
CA ASP A 32 -3.16 6.23 -11.47
C ASP A 32 -1.66 6.30 -11.18
N ALA A 33 -1.07 7.49 -11.09
CA ALA A 33 0.35 7.65 -10.80
C ALA A 33 0.68 7.33 -9.34
N LEU A 34 -0.19 7.71 -8.40
CA LEU A 34 -0.07 7.32 -6.99
C LEU A 34 -0.28 5.81 -6.81
N PHE A 35 -1.22 5.23 -7.54
CA PHE A 35 -1.53 3.80 -7.51
C PHE A 35 -0.35 2.97 -8.03
N GLU A 36 0.17 3.33 -9.21
CA GLU A 36 1.34 2.68 -9.81
C GLU A 36 2.59 2.84 -8.94
N LEU A 37 2.77 4.00 -8.29
CA LEU A 37 3.84 4.21 -7.32
C LEU A 37 3.70 3.28 -6.11
N ALA A 38 2.51 3.15 -5.54
CA ALA A 38 2.27 2.23 -4.43
C ALA A 38 2.56 0.78 -4.82
N ASP A 39 2.12 0.35 -6.00
CA ASP A 39 2.43 -0.99 -6.53
C ASP A 39 3.93 -1.21 -6.72
N ALA A 40 4.65 -0.22 -7.27
CA ALA A 40 6.10 -0.31 -7.44
C ALA A 40 6.85 -0.45 -6.10
N VAL A 41 6.39 0.27 -5.06
CA VAL A 41 6.97 0.16 -3.70
C VAL A 41 6.68 -1.22 -3.08
N LEU A 42 5.45 -1.71 -3.20
CA LEU A 42 5.01 -2.95 -2.55
C LEU A 42 5.52 -4.22 -3.26
N CYS A 43 5.71 -4.16 -4.58
CA CYS A 43 6.22 -5.28 -5.38
C CYS A 43 7.74 -5.24 -5.57
N GLY A 44 8.44 -4.24 -5.02
CA GLY A 44 9.89 -4.15 -5.08
C GLY A 44 10.56 -5.16 -4.14
N ASP A 45 11.54 -5.89 -4.65
CA ASP A 45 12.28 -6.90 -3.86
C ASP A 45 13.40 -6.30 -2.99
N THR A 46 13.63 -4.99 -3.09
CA THR A 46 14.72 -4.29 -2.38
C THR A 46 14.23 -3.01 -1.72
N PRO A 47 14.88 -2.57 -0.63
CA PRO A 47 14.58 -1.27 -0.03
C PRO A 47 14.66 -0.16 -1.07
N VAL A 48 13.66 0.73 -1.08
CA VAL A 48 13.64 1.89 -1.98
C VAL A 48 14.83 2.80 -1.67
N ARG A 49 15.77 2.90 -2.60
CA ARG A 49 16.93 3.82 -2.49
C ARG A 49 16.78 5.09 -3.32
N SER A 50 15.90 5.07 -4.31
CA SER A 50 15.64 6.20 -5.21
C SER A 50 14.19 6.17 -5.66
N LEU A 51 13.46 7.27 -5.46
CA LEU A 51 12.10 7.40 -5.96
C LEU A 51 12.07 7.41 -7.49
N ALA A 52 13.08 7.99 -8.14
CA ALA A 52 13.15 8.03 -9.60
C ALA A 52 13.30 6.62 -10.18
N GLU A 53 14.07 5.74 -9.54
CA GLU A 53 14.26 4.35 -9.98
C GLU A 53 12.96 3.52 -9.90
N LEU A 54 12.01 3.87 -9.03
CA LEU A 54 10.69 3.23 -9.00
C LEU A 54 9.92 3.39 -10.31
N SER A 55 10.21 4.44 -11.09
CA SER A 55 9.61 4.61 -12.42
C SER A 55 10.11 3.60 -13.47
N LEU A 56 11.13 2.80 -13.13
CA LEU A 56 11.63 1.71 -13.95
C LEU A 56 10.99 0.36 -13.59
N ALA A 57 10.24 0.27 -12.49
CA ALA A 57 9.54 -0.95 -12.11
C ALA A 57 8.42 -1.25 -13.11
N GLY A 58 8.17 -2.52 -13.43
CA GLY A 58 7.15 -2.92 -14.40
C GLY A 58 5.71 -2.51 -14.02
N GLN A 59 5.49 -2.28 -12.73
CA GLN A 59 4.25 -1.78 -12.14
C GLN A 59 4.04 -0.28 -12.40
N HIS A 60 5.11 0.48 -12.67
CA HIS A 60 5.07 1.92 -12.89
C HIS A 60 5.16 2.25 -14.38
N ARG A 61 4.02 2.56 -15.01
CA ARG A 61 3.95 2.75 -16.47
C ARG A 61 4.26 4.18 -16.92
N ARG A 62 4.34 5.12 -15.97
CA ARG A 62 4.59 6.54 -16.23
C ARG A 62 6.05 6.91 -15.95
N GLY A 63 6.55 8.00 -16.54
CA GLY A 63 7.92 8.47 -16.27
C GLY A 63 8.10 9.12 -14.90
N HIS A 64 9.35 9.27 -14.45
CA HIS A 64 9.70 9.85 -13.13
C HIS A 64 9.11 11.26 -12.90
N GLY A 65 8.97 12.09 -13.93
CA GLY A 65 8.36 13.43 -13.80
C GLY A 65 6.89 13.36 -13.39
N ALA A 66 6.14 12.37 -13.90
CA ALA A 66 4.75 12.14 -13.50
C ALA A 66 4.66 11.61 -12.06
N MET A 67 5.62 10.77 -11.66
CA MET A 67 5.74 10.27 -10.28
C MET A 67 5.96 11.43 -9.29
N TYR A 68 6.93 12.30 -9.54
CA TYR A 68 7.16 13.47 -8.68
C TYR A 68 5.98 14.45 -8.68
N ALA A 69 5.32 14.64 -9.83
CA ALA A 69 4.10 15.45 -9.90
C ALA A 69 2.96 14.84 -9.06
N ALA A 70 2.85 13.51 -9.01
CA ALA A 70 1.87 12.81 -8.20
C ALA A 70 2.18 12.92 -6.70
N LEU A 71 3.44 12.82 -6.29
CA LEU A 71 3.82 13.06 -4.89
C LEU A 71 3.52 14.50 -4.45
N ASN A 72 3.79 15.48 -5.31
CA ASN A 72 3.60 16.90 -4.98
C ASN A 72 2.15 17.38 -5.06
N ARG A 73 1.35 16.82 -5.98
CA ARG A 73 -0.02 17.31 -6.28
C ARG A 73 -1.11 16.26 -6.14
N GLY A 74 -0.75 15.06 -5.73
CA GLY A 74 -1.67 13.98 -5.45
C GLY A 74 -2.49 14.24 -4.20
N ARG A 75 -3.65 13.58 -4.11
CA ARG A 75 -4.55 13.70 -2.97
C ARG A 75 -5.09 12.32 -2.62
N ILE A 76 -5.21 12.07 -1.32
CA ILE A 76 -5.70 10.82 -0.75
C ILE A 76 -6.81 11.18 0.23
N ASP A 77 -7.97 10.56 0.08
CA ASP A 77 -9.01 10.50 1.10
C ASP A 77 -8.55 9.54 2.20
N VAL A 78 -7.95 10.11 3.24
CA VAL A 78 -7.33 9.34 4.33
C VAL A 78 -8.37 8.61 5.16
N ASP A 79 -9.56 9.21 5.38
CA ASP A 79 -10.59 8.58 6.19
C ASP A 79 -11.20 7.39 5.47
N ARG A 80 -11.47 7.52 4.17
CA ARG A 80 -11.88 6.40 3.34
C ARG A 80 -10.81 5.29 3.30
N LEU A 81 -9.54 5.66 3.19
CA LEU A 81 -8.44 4.70 3.22
C LEU A 81 -8.36 3.96 4.56
N ARG A 82 -8.54 4.66 5.69
CA ARG A 82 -8.61 4.04 7.03
C ARG A 82 -9.75 3.04 7.12
N THR A 83 -10.93 3.40 6.63
CA THR A 83 -12.09 2.49 6.58
C THR A 83 -11.76 1.26 5.73
N ALA A 84 -11.22 1.45 4.52
CA ALA A 84 -10.85 0.35 3.62
C ALA A 84 -9.83 -0.61 4.25
N LEU A 85 -8.82 -0.09 4.94
CA LEU A 85 -7.82 -0.88 5.67
C LEU A 85 -8.45 -1.64 6.85
N SER A 86 -9.34 -1.01 7.61
CA SER A 86 -10.01 -1.64 8.76
C SER A 86 -10.94 -2.80 8.36
N ALA A 87 -11.38 -2.84 7.11
CA ALA A 87 -12.23 -3.90 6.58
C ALA A 87 -11.44 -5.14 6.11
N VAL A 88 -10.10 -5.08 6.06
CA VAL A 88 -9.26 -6.22 5.67
C VAL A 88 -9.20 -7.24 6.82
N PRO A 89 -9.35 -8.56 6.55
CA PRO A 89 -9.22 -9.58 7.58
C PRO A 89 -7.87 -9.53 8.28
N VAL A 90 -7.88 -9.50 9.63
CA VAL A 90 -6.66 -9.50 10.44
C VAL A 90 -6.16 -10.94 10.64
N PRO A 91 -4.86 -11.23 10.40
CA PRO A 91 -4.28 -12.54 10.68
C PRO A 91 -4.45 -12.93 12.16
N ARG A 92 -4.74 -14.22 12.40
CA ARG A 92 -4.83 -14.79 13.75
C ARG A 92 -3.55 -15.58 14.06
N ALA A 93 -3.11 -15.52 15.32
CA ALA A 93 -2.05 -16.36 15.83
C ALA A 93 -2.47 -17.84 15.81
N ALA A 94 -1.50 -18.75 16.01
CA ALA A 94 -1.72 -20.19 15.97
C ALA A 94 -2.79 -20.69 16.98
N ASP A 95 -3.03 -19.94 18.05
CA ASP A 95 -4.05 -20.21 19.06
C ASP A 95 -5.41 -19.53 18.77
N GLY A 96 -5.58 -18.96 17.58
CA GLY A 96 -6.80 -18.30 17.13
C GLY A 96 -7.00 -16.87 17.64
N ARG A 97 -6.11 -16.34 18.47
CA ARG A 97 -6.20 -14.97 18.98
C ARG A 97 -5.70 -13.94 17.98
N ILE A 98 -6.19 -12.71 18.08
CA ILE A 98 -5.60 -11.56 17.40
C ILE A 98 -4.55 -10.97 18.35
N VAL A 99 -3.33 -10.77 17.85
CA VAL A 99 -2.24 -10.12 18.59
C VAL A 99 -1.92 -8.81 17.91
N LEU A 100 -2.07 -7.69 18.62
CA LEU A 100 -1.80 -6.36 18.12
C LEU A 100 -0.55 -5.80 18.81
N ALA A 101 0.49 -5.51 18.05
CA ALA A 101 1.63 -4.74 18.53
C ALA A 101 1.34 -3.25 18.31
N VAL A 102 1.39 -2.46 19.39
CA VAL A 102 1.17 -1.01 19.34
C VAL A 102 2.48 -0.34 19.72
N ASP A 103 3.00 0.47 18.81
CA ASP A 103 4.17 1.31 19.01
C ASP A 103 3.93 2.68 18.39
N VAL A 104 4.69 3.68 18.83
CA VAL A 104 4.65 5.03 18.30
C VAL A 104 6.05 5.42 17.83
N THR A 105 6.23 5.54 16.52
CA THR A 105 7.45 6.10 15.94
C THR A 105 7.23 7.54 15.49
N CYS A 106 8.04 8.46 15.99
CA CYS A 106 8.05 9.85 15.56
C CYS A 106 8.85 9.99 14.26
N TRP A 107 8.21 10.50 13.21
CA TRP A 107 8.91 10.95 12.01
C TRP A 107 9.28 12.42 12.17
N LEU A 108 10.48 12.65 12.70
CA LEU A 108 11.00 14.01 12.86
C LEU A 108 11.12 14.66 11.47
N ARG A 109 10.58 15.87 11.36
CA ARG A 109 10.79 16.80 10.25
C ARG A 109 11.51 18.02 10.83
N PRO A 110 12.84 17.93 11.08
CA PRO A 110 13.58 18.98 11.79
C PRO A 110 13.43 20.39 11.17
N GLU A 111 13.14 20.43 9.88
CA GLU A 111 13.00 21.63 9.06
C GLU A 111 11.55 22.10 8.81
N ALA A 112 10.54 21.44 9.39
CA ALA A 112 9.13 21.82 9.23
C ALA A 112 8.67 22.91 10.21
#